data_AF-A0AAJ1I279-F1
#
_entry.id   AF-A0AAJ1I279-F1
#
_cell.length_a   1.000
_cell.length_b   1.000
_cell.length_c   1.000
_cell.angle_alpha   90.00
_cell.angle_beta   90.00
_cell.angle_gamma   90.00
#
_symmetry.space_group_name_H-M   'P 1'
#
loop_
_entity.id
_entity.type
_entity.pdbx_description
1 polymer ?
#
loop_
_entity_poly.entity_id
_entity_poly.type
_entity_poly.pdbx_seq_one_letter_code
_entity_poly.pdbx_strand_id
1 'polypeptide(L)'
;MQDNHTPGEAAQRLAEQVRDGMLARDRAAQGLGLRTTEIAPGRARMEMAVRDDMLNGFDICHGGFITALADTAFAYACNARNEMTVASGLSVDFVAPGRPGDVLTAQAREVSRAGRTGVYDVQVTNQRQEVIALFRGRSHSFKGRPTVPGLNQPV
;
A
#
# COMPACT_ATOMS: atom_id res chain seq x y z
N MET A 1 15.65 32.13 0.94
CA MET A 1 16.08 31.34 -0.25
C MET A 1 14.83 30.61 -0.72
N GLN A 2 14.39 30.84 -1.95
CA GLN A 2 13.19 30.17 -2.48
C GLN A 2 13.59 28.76 -2.89
N ASP A 3 13.03 27.77 -2.20
CA ASP A 3 13.24 26.34 -2.46
C ASP A 3 12.61 25.95 -3.81
N ASN A 4 13.41 26.06 -4.87
CA ASN A 4 13.03 25.79 -6.25
C ASN A 4 12.97 24.28 -6.53
N HIS A 5 11.99 23.59 -5.96
CA HIS A 5 11.76 22.16 -6.23
C HIS A 5 10.89 21.96 -7.47
N THR A 6 11.19 20.93 -8.25
CA THR A 6 10.35 20.55 -9.39
C THR A 6 8.99 20.02 -8.92
N PRO A 7 7.92 20.11 -9.74
CA PRO A 7 6.61 19.55 -9.39
C PRO A 7 6.67 18.06 -9.01
N GLY A 8 7.56 17.29 -9.64
CA GLY A 8 7.77 15.88 -9.33
C GLY A 8 8.36 15.65 -7.94
N GLU A 9 9.35 16.44 -7.54
CA GLU A 9 9.95 16.37 -6.19
C GLU A 9 8.95 16.80 -5.11
N ALA A 10 8.13 17.81 -5.38
CA ALA A 10 7.09 18.25 -4.45
C ALA A 10 6.02 17.18 -4.24
N ALA A 11 5.59 16.51 -5.31
CA ALA A 11 4.65 15.39 -5.21
C ALA A 11 5.25 14.17 -4.49
N GLN A 12 6.54 13.90 -4.70
CA GLN A 12 7.26 12.84 -4.01
C GLN A 12 7.36 13.12 -2.50
N ARG A 13 7.75 14.34 -2.10
CA ARG A 13 7.79 14.74 -0.69
C ARG A 13 6.42 14.64 -0.02
N LEU A 14 5.35 15.04 -0.72
CA LEU A 14 4.00 14.88 -0.18
C LEU A 14 3.67 13.40 0.10
N ALA A 15 3.99 12.51 -0.84
CA ALA A 15 3.76 11.08 -0.67
C ALA A 15 4.50 10.54 0.56
N GLU A 16 5.75 10.95 0.77
CA GLU A 16 6.55 10.57 1.95
C GLU A 16 5.93 11.10 3.25
N GLN A 17 5.48 12.35 3.29
CA GLN A 17 4.80 12.91 4.45
C GLN A 17 3.47 12.20 4.74
N VAL A 18 2.73 11.82 3.69
CA VAL A 18 1.49 11.04 3.83
C VAL A 18 1.78 9.66 4.40
N ARG A 19 2.83 8.96 3.91
CA ARG A 19 3.28 7.68 4.48
C ARG A 19 3.51 7.82 5.97
N ASP A 20 4.27 8.83 6.40
CA ASP A 20 4.63 9.00 7.80
C ASP A 20 3.39 9.27 8.66
N GLY A 21 2.50 10.15 8.19
CA GLY A 21 1.25 10.47 8.89
C GLY A 21 0.24 9.31 8.93
N MET A 22 0.19 8.46 7.90
CA MET A 22 -0.60 7.23 7.91
C MET A 22 0.01 6.20 8.85
N LEU A 23 1.30 5.91 8.72
CA LEU A 23 2.00 4.89 9.50
C LEU A 23 1.93 5.16 11.00
N ALA A 24 2.02 6.42 11.42
CA ALA A 24 1.92 6.80 12.83
C ALA A 24 0.60 6.37 13.51
N ARG A 25 -0.48 6.19 12.74
CA ARG A 25 -1.83 5.85 13.24
C ARG A 25 -2.38 4.53 12.70
N ASP A 26 -1.66 3.86 11.82
CA ASP A 26 -2.07 2.59 11.21
C ASP A 26 -1.72 1.41 12.12
N ARG A 27 -2.61 1.15 13.08
CA ARG A 27 -2.44 0.07 14.07
C ARG A 27 -2.41 -1.32 13.42
N ALA A 28 -3.08 -1.51 12.30
CA ALA A 28 -3.09 -2.80 11.61
C ALA A 28 -1.73 -3.07 10.96
N ALA A 29 -1.18 -2.09 10.23
CA ALA A 29 0.15 -2.20 9.66
C ALA A 29 1.22 -2.41 10.74
N GLN A 30 1.14 -1.67 11.85
CA GLN A 30 2.05 -1.81 12.99
C GLN A 30 1.95 -3.21 13.63
N GLY A 31 0.75 -3.70 13.91
CA GLY A 31 0.55 -5.02 14.53
C GLY A 31 0.97 -6.19 13.63
N LEU A 32 0.85 -6.04 12.32
CA LEU A 32 1.35 -7.01 11.35
C LEU A 32 2.87 -6.88 11.10
N GLY A 33 3.52 -5.83 11.60
CA GLY A 33 4.94 -5.58 11.37
C GLY A 33 5.26 -5.19 9.92
N LEU A 34 4.31 -4.54 9.24
CA LEU A 34 4.50 -4.10 7.86
C LEU A 34 5.53 -2.97 7.79
N ARG A 35 6.38 -2.99 6.76
CA ARG A 35 7.35 -1.91 6.50
C ARG A 35 7.11 -1.32 5.13
N THR A 36 6.91 0.00 5.03
CA THR A 36 6.91 0.70 3.75
C THR A 36 8.35 0.89 3.27
N THR A 37 8.70 0.33 2.12
CA THR A 37 10.05 0.44 1.53
C THR A 37 10.13 1.42 0.36
N GLU A 38 8.99 1.73 -0.28
CA GLU A 38 8.89 2.79 -1.30
C GLU A 38 7.49 3.41 -1.23
N ILE A 39 7.38 4.71 -1.47
CA ILE A 39 6.12 5.38 -1.78
C ILE A 39 6.35 6.45 -2.83
N ALA A 40 5.40 6.62 -3.74
CA ALA A 40 5.34 7.69 -4.72
C ALA A 40 3.86 7.96 -5.09
N PRO A 41 3.53 9.05 -5.79
CA PRO A 41 2.16 9.26 -6.26
C PRO A 41 1.62 8.06 -7.07
N GLY A 42 0.59 7.40 -6.55
CA GLY A 42 -0.03 6.24 -7.18
C GLY A 42 0.76 4.93 -7.03
N ARG A 43 1.83 4.87 -6.24
CA ARG A 43 2.67 3.68 -6.06
C ARG A 43 3.10 3.50 -4.61
N ALA A 44 3.20 2.25 -4.17
CA ALA A 44 3.80 1.92 -2.88
C ALA A 44 4.42 0.52 -2.93
N ARG A 45 5.51 0.32 -2.17
CA ARG A 45 6.06 -1.00 -1.88
C ARG A 45 6.07 -1.22 -0.38
N MET A 46 5.55 -2.37 0.06
CA MET A 46 5.52 -2.76 1.46
C MET A 46 6.00 -4.20 1.64
N GLU A 47 6.59 -4.47 2.80
CA GLU A 47 7.14 -5.78 3.15
C GLU A 47 6.53 -6.31 4.45
N MET A 48 6.36 -7.64 4.54
CA MET A 48 5.89 -8.37 5.72
C MET A 48 6.68 -9.66 5.87
N ALA A 49 7.29 -9.89 7.04
CA ALA A 49 7.84 -11.19 7.37
C ALA A 49 6.70 -12.15 7.78
N VAL A 50 6.67 -13.35 7.21
CA VAL A 50 5.71 -14.39 7.60
C VAL A 50 6.15 -14.98 8.93
N ARG A 51 5.34 -14.74 9.96
CA ARG A 51 5.53 -15.25 11.32
C ARG A 51 4.67 -16.48 11.59
N ASP A 52 5.01 -17.22 12.63
CA ASP A 52 4.29 -18.44 13.02
C ASP A 52 2.81 -18.17 13.36
N ASP A 53 2.48 -17.03 13.97
CA ASP A 53 1.10 -16.61 14.28
C ASP A 53 0.28 -16.25 13.03
N MET A 54 0.90 -16.20 11.85
CA MET A 54 0.23 -15.92 10.58
C MET A 54 -0.09 -17.18 9.78
N LEU A 55 0.34 -18.35 10.25
CA LEU A 55 0.16 -19.61 9.54
C LEU A 55 -1.26 -20.14 9.70
N ASN A 56 -1.80 -20.76 8.66
CA ASN A 56 -3.07 -21.47 8.70
C ASN A 56 -2.86 -22.96 9.06
N GLY A 57 -3.94 -23.75 9.04
CA GLY A 57 -3.90 -25.19 9.34
C GLY A 57 -3.08 -26.07 8.38
N PHE A 58 -2.50 -25.48 7.32
CA PHE A 58 -1.61 -26.15 6.37
C PHE A 58 -0.17 -25.67 6.46
N ASP A 59 0.21 -24.97 7.54
CA ASP A 59 1.57 -24.49 7.78
C ASP A 59 2.08 -23.51 6.70
N ILE A 60 1.16 -22.72 6.14
CA ILE A 60 1.45 -21.64 5.17
C ILE A 60 0.77 -20.35 5.61
N CYS A 61 1.27 -19.21 5.15
CA CYS A 61 0.72 -17.90 5.45
C CYS A 61 -0.77 -17.85 5.07
N HIS A 62 -1.62 -17.52 6.05
CA HIS A 62 -3.05 -17.43 5.84
C HIS A 62 -3.35 -16.34 4.80
N GLY A 63 -4.20 -16.66 3.82
CA GLY A 63 -4.51 -15.74 2.70
C GLY A 63 -5.00 -14.37 3.17
N GLY A 64 -5.68 -14.30 4.31
CA GLY A 64 -6.08 -13.04 4.95
C GLY A 64 -4.92 -12.09 5.27
N PHE A 65 -3.76 -12.59 5.71
CA PHE A 65 -2.58 -11.75 5.98
C PHE A 65 -1.90 -11.30 4.69
N ILE A 66 -1.84 -12.16 3.67
CA ILE A 66 -1.36 -11.78 2.33
C ILE A 66 -2.25 -10.67 1.74
N THR A 67 -3.57 -10.81 1.86
CA THR A 67 -4.53 -9.79 1.43
C THR A 67 -4.37 -8.50 2.24
N ALA A 68 -4.16 -8.58 3.56
CA ALA A 68 -3.92 -7.39 4.38
C ALA A 68 -2.65 -6.63 3.97
N LEU A 69 -1.56 -7.34 3.66
CA LEU A 69 -0.34 -6.74 3.11
C LEU A 69 -0.63 -6.03 1.77
N ALA A 70 -1.32 -6.71 0.84
CA ALA A 70 -1.64 -6.15 -0.47
C ALA A 70 -2.57 -4.93 -0.38
N ASP A 71 -3.62 -5.02 0.44
CA ASP A 71 -4.58 -3.94 0.67
C ASP A 71 -3.93 -2.72 1.33
N THR A 72 -2.99 -2.94 2.27
CA THR A 72 -2.23 -1.84 2.88
C THR A 72 -1.35 -1.14 1.84
N ALA A 73 -0.63 -1.88 0.99
CA ALA A 73 0.16 -1.29 -0.09
C ALA A 73 -0.72 -0.48 -1.06
N PHE A 74 -1.89 -1.02 -1.42
CA PHE A 74 -2.90 -0.29 -2.21
C PHE A 74 -3.38 0.98 -1.51
N ALA A 75 -3.71 0.91 -0.22
CA ALA A 75 -4.17 2.06 0.56
C ALA A 75 -3.13 3.19 0.57
N TYR A 76 -1.85 2.87 0.74
CA TYR A 76 -0.76 3.85 0.72
C TYR A 76 -0.59 4.45 -0.68
N ALA A 77 -0.64 3.62 -1.73
CA ALA A 77 -0.52 4.09 -3.12
C ALA A 77 -1.64 5.07 -3.51
N CYS A 78 -2.90 4.76 -3.16
CA CYS A 78 -4.03 5.60 -3.54
C CYS A 78 -4.17 6.87 -2.69
N ASN A 79 -3.65 6.86 -1.46
CA ASN A 79 -3.65 8.03 -0.59
C ASN A 79 -2.41 8.92 -0.76
N ALA A 80 -1.38 8.51 -1.52
CA ALA A 80 -0.11 9.23 -1.68
C ALA A 80 -0.23 10.70 -2.14
N ARG A 81 -1.40 11.11 -2.65
CA ARG A 81 -1.71 12.51 -3.04
C ARG A 81 -2.44 13.31 -1.95
N ASN A 82 -2.44 12.81 -0.72
CA ASN A 82 -3.12 13.37 0.44
C ASN A 82 -4.62 13.64 0.23
N GLU A 83 -5.31 12.80 -0.55
CA GLU A 83 -6.76 12.82 -0.68
C GLU A 83 -7.31 11.54 -0.07
N MET A 84 -8.15 11.67 0.97
CA MET A 84 -8.67 10.54 1.72
C MET A 84 -9.39 9.59 0.77
N THR A 85 -8.83 8.40 0.65
CA THR A 85 -9.27 7.39 -0.31
C THR A 85 -9.37 6.04 0.39
N VAL A 86 -10.49 5.35 0.18
CA VAL A 86 -10.77 4.05 0.81
C VAL A 86 -11.02 2.98 -0.24
N ALA A 87 -10.79 1.72 0.12
CA ALA A 87 -11.19 0.59 -0.69
C ALA A 87 -12.72 0.56 -0.85
N SER A 88 -13.21 0.50 -2.08
CA SER A 88 -14.62 0.21 -2.43
C SER A 88 -14.82 -1.25 -2.86
N GLY A 89 -13.74 -2.01 -2.91
CA GLY A 89 -13.73 -3.46 -3.07
C GLY A 89 -12.44 -3.93 -3.72
N LEU A 90 -12.22 -5.24 -3.67
CA LEU A 90 -10.97 -5.86 -4.10
C LEU A 90 -11.22 -7.29 -4.60
N SER A 91 -10.28 -7.80 -5.39
CA SER A 91 -10.18 -9.22 -5.74
C SER A 91 -8.74 -9.68 -5.54
N VAL A 92 -8.56 -10.93 -5.14
CA VAL A 92 -7.24 -11.53 -4.91
C VAL A 92 -7.20 -12.94 -5.48
N ASP A 93 -6.18 -13.21 -6.28
CA ASP A 93 -5.83 -14.52 -6.77
C ASP A 93 -4.57 -15.01 -6.05
N PHE A 94 -4.65 -16.15 -5.37
CA PHE A 94 -3.50 -16.79 -4.73
C PHE A 94 -2.81 -17.71 -5.74
N VAL A 95 -1.56 -17.40 -6.08
CA VAL A 95 -0.79 -18.09 -7.13
C VAL A 95 0.12 -19.15 -6.53
N ALA A 96 0.74 -18.87 -5.38
CA ALA A 96 1.64 -19.77 -4.67
C ALA A 96 1.54 -19.55 -3.15
N PRO A 97 1.89 -20.55 -2.31
CA PRO A 97 1.86 -20.39 -0.86
C PRO A 97 3.00 -19.47 -0.37
N GLY A 98 2.69 -18.56 0.55
CA GLY A 98 3.71 -17.90 1.37
C GLY A 98 4.13 -18.83 2.51
N ARG A 99 5.43 -19.01 2.74
CA ARG A 99 5.96 -19.98 3.70
C ARG A 99 6.47 -19.31 4.98
N PRO A 100 6.56 -20.04 6.11
CA PRO A 100 7.26 -19.56 7.30
C PRO A 100 8.66 -19.04 6.93
N GLY A 101 9.02 -17.87 7.47
CA GLY A 101 10.32 -17.24 7.19
C GLY A 101 10.43 -16.52 5.83
N ASP A 102 9.42 -16.57 4.97
CA ASP A 102 9.40 -15.71 3.78
C ASP A 102 9.28 -14.23 4.18
N VAL A 103 9.87 -13.36 3.37
CA VAL A 103 9.58 -11.91 3.39
C VAL A 103 8.75 -11.60 2.15
N LEU A 104 7.47 -11.34 2.36
CA LEU A 104 6.53 -10.99 1.30
C LEU A 104 6.63 -9.50 1.00
N THR A 105 6.72 -9.17 -0.29
CA THR A 105 6.79 -7.81 -0.82
C THR A 105 5.55 -7.55 -1.68
N ALA A 106 4.71 -6.59 -1.28
CA ALA A 106 3.59 -6.10 -2.08
C ALA A 106 3.97 -4.83 -2.84
N GLN A 107 3.79 -4.83 -4.15
CA GLN A 107 4.09 -3.72 -5.04
C GLN A 107 2.79 -3.21 -5.67
N ALA A 108 2.32 -2.06 -5.20
CA ALA A 108 1.09 -1.42 -5.67
C ALA A 108 1.38 -0.37 -6.75
N ARG A 109 0.54 -0.34 -7.79
CA ARG A 109 0.56 0.67 -8.86
C ARG A 109 -0.84 1.09 -9.29
N GLU A 110 -1.02 2.38 -9.52
CA GLU A 110 -2.22 2.96 -10.13
C GLU A 110 -2.34 2.46 -11.58
N VAL A 111 -3.51 1.92 -11.92
CA VAL A 111 -3.87 1.51 -13.28
C VAL A 111 -4.73 2.58 -13.92
N SER A 112 -5.69 3.12 -13.18
CA SER A 112 -6.52 4.23 -13.62
C SER A 112 -7.03 5.03 -12.43
N ARG A 113 -7.28 6.32 -12.67
CA ARG A 113 -7.94 7.21 -11.72
C ARG A 113 -8.79 8.21 -12.48
N ALA A 114 -10.08 8.27 -12.16
CA ALA A 114 -11.03 9.15 -12.82
C ALA A 114 -12.07 9.66 -11.82
N GLY A 115 -12.21 10.98 -11.72
CA GLY A 115 -13.11 11.60 -10.75
C GLY A 115 -12.80 11.16 -9.32
N ARG A 116 -13.73 10.41 -8.71
CA ARG A 116 -13.62 9.92 -7.32
C ARG A 116 -13.24 8.45 -7.22
N THR A 117 -12.93 7.78 -8.33
CA THR A 117 -12.61 6.35 -8.34
C THR A 117 -11.24 6.09 -8.93
N GLY A 118 -10.66 4.95 -8.58
CA GLY A 118 -9.42 4.48 -9.18
C GLY A 118 -9.23 2.98 -9.03
N VAL A 119 -8.43 2.40 -9.91
CA VAL A 119 -8.08 0.98 -9.94
C VAL A 119 -6.58 0.83 -9.77
N TYR A 120 -6.18 -0.11 -8.92
CA TYR A 120 -4.79 -0.37 -8.58
C TYR A 120 -4.53 -1.86 -8.66
N ASP A 121 -3.39 -2.22 -9.26
CA ASP A 121 -2.88 -3.59 -9.23
C ASP A 121 -1.80 -3.69 -8.15
N VAL A 122 -1.80 -4.79 -7.42
CA VAL A 122 -0.76 -5.13 -6.45
C VAL A 122 -0.25 -6.54 -6.75
N GLN A 123 1.06 -6.66 -6.95
CA GLN A 123 1.72 -7.96 -7.05
C GLN A 123 2.44 -8.25 -5.73
N VAL A 124 2.18 -9.43 -5.16
CA VAL A 124 2.88 -9.92 -3.97
C VAL A 124 3.90 -10.97 -4.38
N THR A 125 5.18 -10.73 -4.09
CA THR A 125 6.26 -11.68 -4.30
C THR A 125 6.95 -12.03 -2.99
N ASN A 126 7.70 -13.13 -2.94
CA ASN A 126 8.64 -13.39 -1.85
C ASN A 126 10.06 -12.92 -2.21
N GLN A 127 11.01 -13.14 -1.29
CA GLN A 127 12.42 -12.80 -1.47
C GLN A 127 13.11 -13.50 -2.65
N ARG A 128 12.52 -14.58 -3.17
CA ARG A 128 12.99 -15.32 -4.36
C ARG A 128 12.34 -14.83 -5.66
N GLN A 129 11.56 -13.74 -5.60
CA GLN A 129 10.76 -13.20 -6.72
C GLN A 129 9.66 -14.15 -7.23
N GLU A 130 9.28 -15.17 -6.45
CA GLU A 130 8.12 -16.01 -6.77
C GLU A 130 6.83 -15.22 -6.51
N VAL A 131 5.89 -15.25 -7.46
CA VAL A 131 4.60 -14.57 -7.32
C VAL A 131 3.70 -15.39 -6.39
N ILE A 132 3.32 -14.79 -5.27
CA ILE A 132 2.48 -15.39 -4.24
C ILE A 132 1.01 -15.03 -4.47
N ALA A 133 0.72 -13.77 -4.76
CA ALA A 133 -0.64 -13.31 -5.00
C ALA A 133 -0.71 -12.14 -5.98
N LEU A 134 -1.85 -12.04 -6.66
CA LEU A 134 -2.23 -10.92 -7.50
C LEU A 134 -3.48 -10.29 -6.90
N PHE A 135 -3.46 -8.98 -6.68
CA PHE A 135 -4.55 -8.24 -6.07
C PHE A 135 -4.95 -7.09 -6.99
N ARG A 136 -6.26 -6.83 -7.09
CA ARG A 136 -6.79 -5.63 -7.73
C ARG A 136 -7.72 -4.90 -6.78
N GLY A 137 -7.37 -3.66 -6.45
CA GLY A 137 -8.13 -2.78 -5.58
C GLY A 137 -8.93 -1.76 -6.39
N ARG A 138 -10.17 -1.50 -5.96
CA ARG A 138 -10.99 -0.37 -6.40
C ARG A 138 -11.06 0.62 -5.25
N SER A 139 -10.83 1.89 -5.57
CA SER A 139 -10.81 2.98 -4.61
C SER A 139 -11.97 3.93 -4.79
N HIS A 140 -12.33 4.63 -3.72
CA HIS A 140 -13.26 5.75 -3.73
C HIS A 140 -12.74 6.89 -2.85
N SER A 141 -12.64 8.10 -3.40
CA SER A 141 -12.10 9.27 -2.72
C SER A 141 -13.18 10.22 -2.17
N PHE A 142 -12.81 10.91 -1.09
CA PHE A 142 -13.61 11.93 -0.44
C PHE A 142 -13.02 13.31 -0.73
N LYS A 143 -13.55 13.98 -1.76
CA LYS A 143 -13.09 15.31 -2.20
C LYS A 143 -13.00 16.28 -1.02
N GLY A 144 -11.87 16.99 -0.92
CA GLY A 144 -11.63 18.01 0.10
C GLY A 144 -11.35 17.45 1.51
N ARG A 145 -11.24 16.12 1.68
CA ARG A 145 -10.79 15.52 2.93
C ARG A 145 -9.35 15.05 2.78
N PRO A 146 -8.38 15.64 3.51
CA PRO A 146 -7.02 15.18 3.44
C PRO A 146 -6.86 13.82 4.14
N THR A 147 -5.97 12.98 3.63
CA THR A 147 -5.57 11.75 4.32
C THR A 147 -4.91 12.12 5.66
N VAL A 148 -3.90 12.99 5.62
CA VAL A 148 -3.19 13.53 6.78
C VAL A 148 -3.54 15.02 6.90
N PRO A 149 -4.31 15.42 7.94
CA PRO A 149 -4.65 16.82 8.17
C PRO A 149 -3.40 17.69 8.33
N GLY A 150 -3.44 18.92 7.80
CA GLY A 150 -2.35 19.90 7.94
C GLY A 150 -1.22 19.77 6.91
N LEU A 151 -1.20 18.72 6.08
CA LEU A 151 -0.30 18.66 4.93
C LEU A 151 -0.91 19.41 3.73
N ASN A 152 -0.20 20.40 3.21
CA ASN A 152 -0.61 21.15 2.02
C ASN A 152 -0.31 20.33 0.76
N GLN A 153 -1.26 20.30 -0.19
CA GLN A 153 -0.99 19.77 -1.52
C GLN A 153 -0.02 20.73 -2.25
N PRO A 154 0.98 20.21 -2.99
CA PRO A 154 1.80 21.04 -3.85
C PRO A 154 0.90 21.71 -4.89
N VAL A 155 1.12 23.02 -5.07
CA VAL A 155 0.42 23.87 -6.04
C VAL A 155 0.80 23.48 -7.46
#